data_AF-A0A7S2L1L7-F1
#
_entry.id   AF-A0A7S2L1L7-F1
#
_cell.length_a   1.000
_cell.length_b   1.000
_cell.length_c   1.000
_cell.angle_alpha   90.00
_cell.angle_beta   90.00
_cell.angle_gamma   90.00
#
_symmetry.space_group_name_H-M   'P 1'
#
loop_
_entity.id
_entity.type
_entity.pdbx_description
1 polymer ?
#
loop_
_entity_poly.entity_id
_entity_poly.type
_entity_poly.pdbx_seq_one_letter_code
_entity_poly.pdbx_strand_id
1 'polypeptide(L)'
;KVFGAVAHAIAGLGAPRLVAFDGFLPKDLRDFEAKVGPIALIVHLRCGEHELLRRLALRGPREHDVGLSAEQRVRHHASAKHQSIADEILKSFAAGRDIVHTVEAEGPLAQVEERLFSLVRRAAASRGVAVPAAADDASAPPPLDAPFWGRLVAELEANPRRSYNARKNAATMKDRVGSRALKNVINLVKNALIDWGVRDVVAAARAGAGAKADGLCVEVLDVASGRGGDVFKFAQCTEDAAVGLCYNGVDIAEEQVAEARRRLLLKPAARHFRRARLFVGDVVQSAIAGLAWQQVVSIMLAVHYAFGTHADARAFLRHAVDPLCASGVLLIVTLDAESVGSVAQDALQGALEENGRCAAGNALFRATFESRGTAEAIASGSNDFGLRYHFALAGEGIGCDEYAVAESTLRRLLGELDVDVLAAMPLSALLEEQRGANGGG
;
A
#
# COMPACT_ATOMS: atom_id res chain seq x y z
N LYS A 1 -4.95 -5.32 15.19
CA LYS A 1 -3.98 -5.54 16.29
C LYS A 1 -3.98 -7.00 16.72
N VAL A 2 -4.90 -7.47 17.58
CA VAL A 2 -5.06 -8.91 17.92
C VAL A 2 -5.11 -9.84 16.69
N PHE A 3 -5.96 -9.52 15.70
CA PHE A 3 -6.03 -10.29 14.45
C PHE A 3 -4.78 -10.16 13.57
N GLY A 4 -4.06 -9.04 13.67
CA GLY A 4 -2.80 -8.82 12.94
C GLY A 4 -1.66 -9.64 13.55
N ALA A 5 -1.59 -9.72 14.88
CA ALA A 5 -0.68 -10.61 15.60
C ALA A 5 -0.96 -12.09 15.30
N VAL A 6 -2.23 -12.51 15.30
CA VAL A 6 -2.63 -13.88 14.93
C VAL A 6 -2.33 -14.16 13.45
N ALA A 7 -2.58 -13.21 12.55
CA ALA A 7 -2.22 -13.36 11.13
C ALA A 7 -0.70 -13.45 10.93
N HIS A 8 0.09 -12.68 11.68
CA HIS A 8 1.55 -12.76 11.69
C HIS A 8 2.06 -14.12 12.20
N ALA A 9 1.44 -14.67 13.26
CA ALA A 9 1.72 -16.03 13.75
C ALA A 9 1.44 -17.12 12.71
N ILE A 10 0.37 -16.92 11.94
CA ILE A 10 -0.18 -17.87 10.97
C ILE A 10 0.56 -17.80 9.63
N ALA A 11 1.09 -16.63 9.25
CA ALA A 11 1.85 -16.43 8.02
C ALA A 11 3.12 -17.30 7.94
N GLY A 12 3.68 -17.67 9.10
CA GLY A 12 4.83 -18.59 9.20
C GLY A 12 4.51 -20.09 9.06
N LEU A 13 3.24 -20.48 8.91
CA LEU A 13 2.78 -21.88 9.01
C LEU A 13 2.54 -22.60 7.67
N GLY A 14 3.08 -22.10 6.56
CA GLY A 14 2.96 -22.79 5.26
C GLY A 14 1.52 -22.89 4.74
N ALA A 15 0.83 -21.74 4.69
CA ALA A 15 -0.51 -21.51 4.13
C ALA A 15 -1.76 -21.99 4.92
N PRO A 16 -2.03 -21.51 6.15
CA PRO A 16 -3.36 -21.60 6.74
C PRO A 16 -4.25 -20.41 6.31
N ARG A 17 -5.56 -20.65 6.15
CA ARG A 17 -6.56 -19.60 5.96
C ARG A 17 -7.12 -19.16 7.31
N LEU A 18 -6.80 -17.94 7.76
CA LEU A 18 -7.49 -17.33 8.90
C LEU A 18 -8.89 -16.89 8.44
N VAL A 19 -9.93 -17.45 9.06
CA VAL A 19 -11.31 -16.98 8.89
C VAL A 19 -11.77 -16.33 10.18
N ALA A 20 -12.04 -15.03 10.13
CA ALA A 20 -12.59 -14.29 11.26
C ALA A 20 -14.12 -14.18 11.11
N PHE A 21 -14.82 -14.38 12.22
CA PHE A 21 -16.26 -14.19 12.31
C PHE A 21 -16.54 -13.04 13.27
N ASP A 22 -17.05 -11.93 12.75
CA ASP A 22 -17.53 -10.82 13.58
C ASP A 22 -19.01 -11.08 13.93
N GLY A 23 -19.23 -11.92 14.95
CA GLY A 23 -20.57 -12.19 15.50
C GLY A 23 -21.43 -13.24 14.77
N PHE A 24 -20.96 -13.83 13.67
CA PHE A 24 -21.68 -14.89 12.96
C PHE A 24 -20.88 -16.20 12.95
N LEU A 25 -21.03 -17.00 14.02
CA LEU A 25 -20.54 -18.38 13.97
C LEU A 25 -21.40 -19.21 13.00
N PRO A 26 -20.79 -20.06 12.15
CA PRO A 26 -21.56 -21.00 11.34
C PRO A 26 -22.41 -21.89 12.26
N LYS A 27 -23.64 -22.22 11.86
CA LYS A 27 -24.51 -23.08 12.68
C LYS A 27 -24.05 -24.54 12.68
N ASP A 28 -23.29 -24.94 11.66
CA ASP A 28 -22.76 -26.29 11.49
C ASP A 28 -21.28 -26.20 11.07
N LEU A 29 -20.40 -26.70 11.93
CA LEU A 29 -18.96 -26.71 11.67
C LEU A 29 -18.58 -27.65 10.54
N ARG A 30 -19.31 -28.76 10.34
CA ARG A 30 -18.99 -29.75 9.30
C ARG A 30 -19.27 -29.19 7.91
N ASP A 31 -20.42 -28.53 7.72
CA ASP A 31 -20.73 -27.82 6.47
C ASP A 31 -19.68 -26.72 6.18
N PHE A 32 -19.22 -26.04 7.23
CA PHE A 32 -18.20 -25.02 7.09
C PHE A 32 -16.82 -25.61 6.73
N GLU A 33 -16.37 -26.65 7.43
CA GLU A 33 -15.12 -27.38 7.13
C GLU A 33 -15.12 -27.97 5.72
N ALA A 34 -16.27 -28.39 5.18
CA ALA A 34 -16.40 -28.86 3.81
C ALA A 34 -16.07 -27.76 2.76
N LYS A 35 -16.24 -26.48 3.12
CA LYS A 35 -16.00 -25.32 2.23
C LYS A 35 -14.60 -24.73 2.41
N VAL A 36 -14.12 -24.67 3.65
CA VAL A 36 -12.85 -23.98 3.96
C VAL A 36 -11.68 -24.91 4.28
N GLY A 37 -11.95 -26.21 4.42
CA GLY A 37 -10.98 -27.20 4.89
C GLY A 37 -11.07 -27.46 6.39
N PRO A 38 -10.31 -28.45 6.90
CA PRO A 38 -10.34 -28.84 8.31
C PRO A 38 -9.84 -27.70 9.21
N ILE A 39 -10.53 -27.51 10.34
CA ILE A 39 -10.19 -26.44 11.29
C ILE A 39 -9.35 -27.02 12.42
N ALA A 40 -8.19 -26.41 12.65
CA ALA A 40 -7.23 -26.82 13.68
C ALA A 40 -7.38 -26.03 14.98
N LEU A 41 -7.92 -24.82 14.92
CA LEU A 41 -8.05 -23.91 16.06
C LEU A 41 -9.22 -22.96 15.85
N ILE A 42 -10.03 -22.78 16.89
CA ILE A 42 -11.10 -21.81 17.04
C ILE A 42 -10.78 -21.04 18.32
N VAL A 43 -10.57 -19.73 18.20
CA VAL A 43 -10.34 -18.88 19.36
C VAL A 43 -11.55 -17.99 19.61
N HIS A 44 -12.16 -18.13 20.78
CA HIS A 44 -13.21 -17.27 21.28
C HIS A 44 -12.58 -16.16 22.13
N LEU A 45 -12.56 -14.94 21.61
CA LEU A 45 -12.09 -13.77 22.35
C LEU A 45 -13.22 -13.23 23.22
N ARG A 46 -13.08 -13.31 24.55
CA ARG A 46 -14.03 -12.70 25.49
C ARG A 46 -13.47 -11.39 26.00
N CYS A 47 -14.31 -10.37 26.04
CA CYS A 47 -13.93 -9.05 26.52
C CYS A 47 -15.13 -8.43 27.25
N GLY A 48 -14.92 -7.91 28.45
CA GLY A 48 -15.96 -7.20 29.18
C GLY A 48 -16.45 -5.95 28.44
N GLU A 49 -17.71 -5.59 28.67
CA GLU A 49 -18.33 -4.38 28.10
C GLU A 49 -17.48 -3.13 28.37
N HIS A 50 -16.96 -2.99 29.59
CA HIS A 50 -16.13 -1.85 29.98
C HIS A 50 -14.88 -1.69 29.10
N GLU A 51 -14.14 -2.77 28.87
CA GLU A 51 -12.92 -2.74 28.05
C GLU A 51 -13.24 -2.54 26.56
N LEU A 52 -14.36 -3.10 26.07
CA LEU A 52 -14.84 -2.86 24.71
C LEU A 52 -15.20 -1.38 24.49
N LEU A 53 -15.92 -0.77 25.43
CA LEU A 53 -16.24 0.66 25.38
C LEU A 53 -14.98 1.53 25.47
N ARG A 54 -14.03 1.19 26.35
CA ARG A 54 -12.74 1.90 26.44
C ARG A 54 -11.99 1.86 25.10
N ARG A 55 -11.91 0.69 24.46
CA ARG A 55 -11.24 0.52 23.17
C ARG A 55 -11.96 1.22 22.03
N LEU A 56 -13.29 1.30 22.07
CA LEU A 56 -14.08 2.08 21.12
C LEU A 56 -13.82 3.57 21.27
N ALA A 57 -13.79 4.09 22.50
CA ALA A 57 -13.47 5.49 22.77
C ALA A 57 -12.08 5.89 22.24
N LEU A 58 -11.08 5.00 22.38
CA LEU A 58 -9.73 5.21 21.83
C LEU A 58 -9.69 5.14 20.29
N ARG A 59 -10.61 4.40 19.67
CA ARG A 59 -10.64 4.18 18.22
C ARG A 59 -11.39 5.28 17.46
N GLY A 60 -12.30 6.00 18.12
CA GLY A 60 -13.14 7.03 17.52
C GLY A 60 -14.33 6.49 16.69
N PRO A 61 -15.28 7.35 16.31
CA PRO A 61 -16.45 6.97 15.53
C PRO A 61 -16.09 6.54 14.10
N ARG A 62 -16.89 5.66 13.48
CA ARG A 62 -16.80 5.32 12.04
C ARG A 62 -18.00 5.89 11.29
N GLU A 63 -17.76 6.50 10.13
CA GLU A 63 -18.84 7.03 9.28
C GLU A 63 -19.80 5.96 8.75
N HIS A 64 -19.39 4.69 8.72
CA HIS A 64 -20.19 3.57 8.21
C HIS A 64 -20.96 2.81 9.31
N ASP A 65 -21.00 3.34 10.53
CA ASP A 65 -21.80 2.76 11.62
C ASP A 65 -23.30 3.08 11.39
N VAL A 66 -23.92 2.40 10.43
CA VAL A 66 -25.36 2.48 10.18
C VAL A 66 -26.13 1.58 11.15
N GLY A 67 -27.14 2.13 11.83
CA GLY A 67 -28.03 1.41 12.74
C GLY A 67 -27.71 1.65 14.22
N LEU A 68 -27.24 0.62 14.92
CA LEU A 68 -26.90 0.71 16.34
C LEU A 68 -25.58 1.48 16.51
N SER A 69 -25.53 2.43 17.44
CA SER A 69 -24.27 3.05 17.91
C SER A 69 -23.26 2.00 18.35
N ALA A 70 -21.97 2.36 18.36
CA ALA A 70 -20.90 1.48 18.82
C ALA A 70 -21.16 0.93 20.23
N GLU A 71 -21.67 1.79 21.12
CA GLU A 71 -22.07 1.46 22.49
C GLU A 71 -23.25 0.47 22.51
N GLN A 72 -24.25 0.69 21.66
CA GLN A 72 -25.38 -0.24 21.52
C GLN A 72 -24.94 -1.60 20.98
N ARG A 73 -23.95 -1.65 20.06
CA ARG A 73 -23.38 -2.91 19.58
C ARG A 73 -22.62 -3.65 20.68
N VAL A 74 -21.84 -2.94 21.50
CA VAL A 74 -21.19 -3.56 22.66
C VAL A 74 -22.22 -4.13 23.62
N ARG A 75 -23.25 -3.37 23.99
CA ARG A 75 -24.30 -3.84 24.89
C ARG A 75 -25.07 -5.03 24.31
N HIS A 76 -25.35 -5.00 23.02
CA HIS A 76 -25.99 -6.11 22.32
C HIS A 76 -25.11 -7.37 22.35
N HIS A 77 -23.81 -7.24 22.10
CA HIS A 77 -22.85 -8.34 22.12
C HIS A 77 -22.57 -8.86 23.55
N ALA A 78 -22.58 -7.96 24.54
CA ALA A 78 -22.46 -8.30 25.95
C ALA A 78 -23.75 -8.90 26.55
N SER A 79 -24.87 -8.90 25.81
CA SER A 79 -26.12 -9.44 26.31
C SER A 79 -26.01 -10.95 26.58
N ALA A 80 -26.53 -11.39 27.73
CA ALA A 80 -26.48 -12.79 28.16
C ALA A 80 -27.07 -13.77 27.13
N LYS A 81 -28.08 -13.32 26.37
CA LYS A 81 -28.69 -14.09 25.28
C LYS A 81 -27.69 -14.38 24.16
N HIS A 82 -26.90 -13.39 23.75
CA HIS A 82 -25.93 -13.56 22.67
C HIS A 82 -24.75 -14.44 23.10
N GLN A 83 -24.27 -14.24 24.34
CA GLN A 83 -23.21 -15.07 24.92
C GLN A 83 -23.65 -16.54 25.05
N SER A 84 -24.88 -16.79 25.52
CA SER A 84 -25.41 -18.15 25.64
C SER A 84 -25.49 -18.89 24.31
N ILE A 85 -25.91 -18.20 23.23
CA ILE A 85 -25.98 -18.79 21.88
C ILE A 85 -24.58 -19.10 21.35
N ALA A 86 -23.63 -18.17 21.52
CA ALA A 86 -22.24 -18.39 21.11
C ALA A 86 -21.62 -19.57 21.87
N ASP A 87 -21.82 -19.65 23.18
CA ASP A 87 -21.31 -20.75 24.01
C ASP A 87 -21.92 -22.10 23.61
N GLU A 88 -23.20 -22.15 23.26
CA GLU A 88 -23.86 -23.37 22.78
C GLU A 88 -23.27 -23.84 21.44
N ILE A 89 -23.08 -22.93 20.49
CA ILE A 89 -22.45 -23.23 19.19
C ILE A 89 -21.01 -23.71 19.40
N LEU A 90 -20.22 -23.01 20.21
CA LEU A 90 -18.83 -23.37 20.50
C LEU A 90 -18.72 -24.72 21.23
N LYS A 91 -19.64 -25.03 22.15
CA LYS A 91 -19.74 -26.36 22.78
C LYS A 91 -20.01 -27.44 21.76
N SER A 92 -20.89 -27.19 20.78
CA SER A 92 -21.17 -28.15 19.70
C SER A 92 -19.93 -28.42 18.83
N PHE A 93 -19.06 -27.43 18.67
CA PHE A 93 -17.81 -27.55 17.91
C PHE A 93 -16.74 -28.33 18.68
N ALA A 94 -16.73 -28.18 20.00
CA ALA A 94 -15.81 -28.83 20.91
C ALA A 94 -16.16 -30.31 21.20
N ALA A 95 -17.29 -30.82 20.72
CA ALA A 95 -17.77 -32.19 20.98
C ALA A 95 -16.75 -33.26 20.54
N GLY A 96 -15.81 -33.58 21.44
CA GLY A 96 -14.71 -34.52 21.23
C GLY A 96 -13.45 -33.93 20.56
N ARG A 97 -13.33 -32.60 20.40
CA ARG A 97 -12.17 -31.96 19.76
C ARG A 97 -11.57 -30.86 20.65
N ASP A 98 -10.27 -30.93 20.93
CA ASP A 98 -9.51 -29.86 21.58
C ASP A 98 -9.08 -28.81 20.54
N ILE A 99 -10.07 -28.10 20.00
CA ILE A 99 -9.84 -27.06 18.99
C ILE A 99 -10.46 -25.72 19.39
N VAL A 100 -11.32 -25.66 20.41
CA VAL A 100 -11.98 -24.43 20.85
C VAL A 100 -11.33 -23.92 22.12
N HIS A 101 -10.74 -22.73 22.06
CA HIS A 101 -10.11 -22.10 23.22
C HIS A 101 -10.70 -20.71 23.45
N THR A 102 -10.99 -20.40 24.70
CA THR A 102 -11.42 -19.06 25.10
C THR A 102 -10.21 -18.28 25.60
N VAL A 103 -10.04 -17.07 25.08
CA VAL A 103 -9.02 -16.12 25.54
C VAL A 103 -9.73 -14.90 26.09
N GLU A 104 -9.52 -14.65 27.37
CA GLU A 104 -9.89 -13.37 27.98
C GLU A 104 -8.98 -12.28 27.41
N ALA A 105 -9.60 -11.40 26.63
CA ALA A 105 -9.01 -10.24 25.98
C ALA A 105 -9.06 -8.99 26.88
N GLU A 106 -9.35 -9.18 28.18
CA GLU A 106 -9.20 -8.16 29.20
C GLU A 106 -7.72 -7.87 29.47
N GLY A 107 -7.36 -6.59 29.55
CA GLY A 107 -6.00 -6.15 29.84
C GLY A 107 -5.19 -5.67 28.63
N PRO A 108 -3.87 -5.47 28.79
CA PRO A 108 -2.99 -4.95 27.75
C PRO A 108 -2.95 -5.85 26.52
N LEU A 109 -3.02 -5.24 25.35
CA LEU A 109 -3.03 -5.92 24.06
C LEU A 109 -1.88 -6.93 23.89
N ALA A 110 -0.66 -6.57 24.30
CA ALA A 110 0.52 -7.43 24.19
C ALA A 110 0.34 -8.79 24.91
N GLN A 111 -0.33 -8.81 26.07
CA GLN A 111 -0.58 -10.04 26.82
C GLN A 111 -1.65 -10.91 26.14
N VAL A 112 -2.66 -10.26 25.54
CA VAL A 112 -3.69 -10.96 24.76
C VAL A 112 -3.04 -11.59 23.52
N GLU A 113 -2.16 -10.86 22.85
CA GLU A 113 -1.40 -11.33 21.70
C GLU A 113 -0.52 -12.53 22.07
N GLU A 114 0.26 -12.45 23.15
CA GLU A 114 1.10 -13.55 23.63
C GLU A 114 0.30 -14.84 23.90
N ARG A 115 -0.86 -14.73 24.57
CA ARG A 115 -1.76 -15.88 24.81
C ARG A 115 -2.25 -16.50 23.51
N LEU A 116 -2.57 -15.67 22.52
CA LEU A 116 -3.02 -16.12 21.21
C LEU A 116 -1.91 -16.80 20.42
N PHE A 117 -0.71 -16.21 20.41
CA PHE A 117 0.47 -16.84 19.83
C PHE A 117 0.74 -18.21 20.45
N SER A 118 0.65 -18.32 21.78
CA SER A 118 0.82 -19.59 22.50
C SER A 118 -0.21 -20.65 22.06
N LEU A 119 -1.47 -20.26 21.86
CA LEU A 119 -2.52 -21.15 21.35
C LEU A 119 -2.28 -21.59 19.91
N VAL A 120 -1.93 -20.66 19.04
CA VAL A 120 -1.59 -20.96 17.64
C VAL A 120 -0.40 -21.92 17.58
N ARG A 121 0.64 -21.70 18.39
CA ARG A 121 1.80 -22.60 18.49
C ARG A 121 1.42 -24.02 18.90
N ARG A 122 0.60 -24.16 19.94
CA ARG A 122 0.11 -25.49 20.39
C ARG A 122 -0.71 -26.19 19.31
N ALA A 123 -1.63 -25.47 18.68
CA ALA A 123 -2.49 -26.04 17.64
C ALA A 123 -1.70 -26.44 16.37
N ALA A 124 -0.68 -25.68 16.01
CA ALA A 124 0.21 -26.02 14.91
C ALA A 124 1.09 -27.23 15.26
N ALA A 125 1.67 -27.26 16.46
CA ALA A 125 2.49 -28.38 16.94
C ALA A 125 1.72 -29.70 16.98
N SER A 126 0.45 -29.70 17.43
CA SER A 126 -0.40 -30.90 17.44
C SER A 126 -0.73 -31.42 16.04
N ARG A 127 -0.49 -30.62 15.00
CA ARG A 127 -0.65 -30.97 13.58
C ARG A 127 0.67 -31.21 12.87
N GLY A 128 1.80 -31.24 13.59
CA GLY A 128 3.13 -31.39 13.00
C GLY A 128 3.56 -30.19 12.16
N VAL A 129 2.95 -29.02 12.37
CA VAL A 129 3.30 -27.78 11.69
C VAL A 129 4.26 -27.01 12.59
N ALA A 130 5.49 -26.80 12.12
CA ALA A 130 6.46 -25.98 12.80
C ALA A 130 6.02 -24.52 12.74
N VAL A 131 5.85 -23.88 13.90
CA VAL A 131 5.66 -22.43 13.99
C VAL A 131 7.03 -21.83 14.16
N PRO A 132 7.46 -20.92 13.27
CA PRO A 132 8.67 -20.15 13.51
C PRO A 132 8.59 -19.55 14.92
N ALA A 133 9.68 -19.61 15.69
CA ALA A 133 9.77 -18.78 16.89
C ALA A 133 9.43 -17.35 16.46
N ALA A 134 8.66 -16.63 17.29
CA ALA A 134 8.50 -15.19 17.05
C ALA A 134 9.92 -14.66 16.90
N ALA A 135 10.18 -14.01 15.77
CA ALA A 135 11.52 -13.60 15.43
C ALA A 135 11.99 -12.59 16.49
N ASP A 136 12.67 -13.09 17.51
CA ASP A 136 13.59 -12.31 18.35
C ASP A 136 14.86 -11.96 17.56
N ASP A 137 14.91 -12.30 16.27
CA ASP A 137 16.08 -12.13 15.42
C ASP A 137 15.81 -11.12 14.31
N ALA A 138 16.59 -10.05 14.36
CA ALA A 138 16.65 -8.93 13.46
C ALA A 138 17.22 -9.30 12.07
N SER A 139 16.79 -10.42 11.49
CA SER A 139 16.94 -10.61 10.04
C SER A 139 15.79 -9.87 9.35
N ALA A 140 15.87 -8.54 9.38
CA ALA A 140 15.19 -7.71 8.40
C ALA A 140 15.47 -8.30 7.01
N PRO A 141 14.52 -8.24 6.06
CA PRO A 141 14.88 -8.41 4.65
C PRO A 141 16.10 -7.54 4.37
N PRO A 142 17.10 -8.01 3.60
CA PRO A 142 18.33 -7.25 3.40
C PRO A 142 17.95 -5.82 3.00
N PRO A 143 18.47 -4.80 3.70
CA PRO A 143 18.17 -3.42 3.35
C PRO A 143 18.45 -3.23 1.86
N LEU A 144 17.68 -2.35 1.21
CA LEU A 144 17.93 -1.94 -0.17
C LEU A 144 19.30 -1.25 -0.20
N ASP A 145 20.32 -2.07 -0.43
CA ASP A 145 21.72 -1.73 -0.28
C ASP A 145 22.26 -1.09 -1.57
N ALA A 146 23.46 -0.50 -1.51
CA ALA A 146 24.12 0.03 -2.70
C ALA A 146 24.17 -1.01 -3.86
N PRO A 147 24.37 -2.33 -3.62
CA PRO A 147 24.19 -3.36 -4.64
C PRO A 147 22.79 -3.45 -5.27
N PHE A 148 21.70 -3.27 -4.53
CA PHE A 148 20.35 -3.20 -5.11
C PHE A 148 20.25 -2.03 -6.10
N TRP A 149 20.64 -0.84 -5.67
CA TRP A 149 20.63 0.34 -6.53
C TRP A 149 21.52 0.12 -7.75
N GLY A 150 22.75 -0.37 -7.57
CA GLY A 150 23.64 -0.74 -8.67
C GLY A 150 23.06 -1.75 -9.67
N ARG A 151 22.29 -2.76 -9.21
CA ARG A 151 21.60 -3.72 -10.11
C ARG A 151 20.44 -3.06 -10.86
N LEU A 152 19.64 -2.27 -10.17
CA LEU A 152 18.54 -1.51 -10.77
C LEU A 152 19.07 -0.67 -11.92
N VAL A 153 20.13 0.06 -11.63
CA VAL A 153 20.93 0.88 -12.54
C VAL A 153 21.44 0.07 -13.74
N ALA A 154 22.08 -1.08 -13.52
CA ALA A 154 22.55 -1.94 -14.60
C ALA A 154 21.40 -2.47 -15.48
N GLU A 155 20.24 -2.77 -14.90
CA GLU A 155 19.03 -3.15 -15.66
C GLU A 155 18.48 -1.96 -16.50
N LEU A 156 18.57 -0.72 -15.98
CA LEU A 156 18.23 0.50 -16.73
C LEU A 156 19.14 0.66 -17.97
N GLU A 157 20.43 0.35 -17.83
CA GLU A 157 21.45 0.50 -18.89
C GLU A 157 21.47 -0.66 -19.90
N ALA A 158 21.14 -1.88 -19.49
CA ALA A 158 21.15 -3.05 -20.37
C ALA A 158 19.98 -3.09 -21.36
N ASN A 159 18.90 -2.33 -21.11
CA ASN A 159 17.67 -2.34 -21.92
C ASN A 159 17.10 -1.02 -22.52
N PRO A 160 17.89 0.04 -22.85
CA PRO A 160 17.39 1.26 -23.50
C PRO A 160 16.62 1.00 -24.80
N ARG A 161 17.01 -0.02 -25.57
CA ARG A 161 16.42 -0.38 -26.87
C ARG A 161 15.03 -1.02 -26.76
N ARG A 162 14.70 -1.73 -25.67
CA ARG A 162 13.34 -2.29 -25.46
C ARG A 162 12.33 -1.20 -25.09
N SER A 163 12.75 -0.16 -24.37
CA SER A 163 11.91 1.00 -24.03
C SER A 163 11.66 1.95 -25.21
N TYR A 164 12.57 1.99 -26.19
CA TYR A 164 12.50 2.92 -27.33
C TYR A 164 11.61 2.43 -28.49
N ASN A 165 11.54 1.13 -28.76
CA ASN A 165 10.92 0.59 -29.99
C ASN A 165 9.41 0.30 -29.90
N ALA A 166 8.75 0.50 -28.75
CA ALA A 166 7.37 0.02 -28.53
C ALA A 166 6.23 1.03 -28.79
N ARG A 167 6.49 2.27 -29.26
CA ARG A 167 5.42 3.28 -29.45
C ARG A 167 5.60 4.11 -30.72
N LYS A 168 5.03 3.62 -31.83
CA LYS A 168 4.68 4.46 -32.99
C LYS A 168 3.27 5.05 -32.82
N ASN A 169 3.15 6.31 -33.25
CA ASN A 169 1.95 7.13 -33.55
C ASN A 169 1.26 7.84 -32.36
N ALA A 170 0.78 9.08 -32.44
CA ALA A 170 1.01 10.24 -33.32
C ALA A 170 0.36 11.47 -32.62
N ALA A 171 1.07 12.61 -32.56
CA ALA A 171 0.58 14.01 -32.49
C ALA A 171 1.81 14.92 -32.29
N THR A 172 1.81 16.08 -32.97
CA THR A 172 2.96 16.96 -33.31
C THR A 172 4.17 16.92 -32.35
N MET A 173 5.28 16.37 -32.85
CA MET A 173 6.49 16.05 -32.06
C MET A 173 7.27 17.26 -31.54
N LYS A 174 7.06 18.48 -32.07
CA LYS A 174 7.91 19.63 -31.75
C LYS A 174 7.78 20.13 -30.31
N ASP A 175 6.59 20.06 -29.71
CA ASP A 175 6.35 20.61 -28.37
C ASP A 175 6.57 19.57 -27.23
N ARG A 176 6.89 18.32 -27.58
CA ARG A 176 7.01 17.19 -26.63
C ARG A 176 8.44 16.68 -26.44
N VAL A 177 9.45 17.30 -27.05
CA VAL A 177 10.81 16.75 -27.03
C VAL A 177 11.37 16.69 -25.61
N GLY A 178 11.20 17.76 -24.83
CA GLY A 178 11.64 17.82 -23.42
C GLY A 178 10.81 16.92 -22.49
N SER A 179 9.48 16.96 -22.60
CA SER A 179 8.59 16.16 -21.73
C SER A 179 8.74 14.66 -21.94
N ARG A 180 9.07 14.24 -23.17
CA ARG A 180 9.27 12.83 -23.50
C ARG A 180 10.47 12.23 -22.79
N ALA A 181 11.59 12.95 -22.72
CA ALA A 181 12.79 12.47 -22.03
C ALA A 181 12.51 12.28 -20.53
N LEU A 182 11.93 13.30 -19.88
CA LEU A 182 11.53 13.22 -18.48
C LEU A 182 10.54 12.06 -18.23
N LYS A 183 9.52 11.92 -19.07
CA LYS A 183 8.54 10.83 -18.98
C LYS A 183 9.16 9.45 -19.15
N ASN A 184 10.18 9.33 -20.01
CA ASN A 184 10.89 8.07 -20.18
C ASN A 184 11.69 7.72 -18.92
N VAL A 185 12.40 8.69 -18.33
CA VAL A 185 13.12 8.50 -17.07
C VAL A 185 12.16 8.14 -15.94
N ILE A 186 11.04 8.85 -15.79
CA ILE A 186 10.02 8.52 -14.78
C ILE A 186 9.46 7.11 -15.00
N ASN A 187 9.13 6.73 -16.24
CA ASN A 187 8.63 5.39 -16.51
C ASN A 187 9.68 4.30 -16.24
N LEU A 188 10.95 4.61 -16.47
CA LEU A 188 12.07 3.72 -16.20
C LEU A 188 12.18 3.46 -14.69
N VAL A 189 12.18 4.51 -13.88
CA VAL A 189 12.17 4.42 -12.40
C VAL A 189 10.97 3.63 -11.91
N LYS A 190 9.77 3.92 -12.45
CA LYS A 190 8.56 3.18 -12.07
C LYS A 190 8.63 1.69 -12.44
N ASN A 191 9.16 1.35 -13.62
CA ASN A 191 9.36 -0.07 -14.00
C ASN A 191 10.25 -0.77 -12.99
N ALA A 192 11.40 -0.16 -12.71
CA ALA A 192 12.40 -0.63 -11.77
C ALA A 192 11.81 -0.87 -10.37
N LEU A 193 11.11 0.11 -9.82
CA LEU A 193 10.50 0.05 -8.49
C LEU A 193 9.38 -0.99 -8.41
N ILE A 194 8.52 -1.06 -9.43
CA ILE A 194 7.43 -2.05 -9.51
C ILE A 194 8.00 -3.46 -9.62
N ASP A 195 8.98 -3.67 -10.48
CA ASP A 195 9.61 -4.98 -10.67
C ASP A 195 10.28 -5.47 -9.39
N TRP A 196 11.02 -4.60 -8.71
CA TRP A 196 11.58 -4.92 -7.40
C TRP A 196 10.49 -5.32 -6.40
N GLY A 197 9.46 -4.48 -6.21
CA GLY A 197 8.43 -4.73 -5.20
C GLY A 197 7.65 -6.02 -5.46
N VAL A 198 7.37 -6.32 -6.73
CA VAL A 198 6.72 -7.59 -7.11
C VAL A 198 7.66 -8.77 -6.87
N ARG A 199 8.94 -8.69 -7.28
CA ARG A 199 9.91 -9.78 -7.09
C ARG A 199 10.15 -10.09 -5.61
N ASP A 200 10.26 -9.06 -4.77
CA ASP A 200 10.49 -9.20 -3.33
C ASP A 200 9.33 -9.95 -2.66
N VAL A 201 8.10 -9.50 -2.91
CA VAL A 201 6.88 -10.18 -2.44
C VAL A 201 6.79 -11.62 -2.95
N VAL A 202 7.11 -11.87 -4.23
CA VAL A 202 7.08 -13.22 -4.81
C VAL A 202 8.14 -14.11 -4.16
N ALA A 203 9.34 -13.58 -3.92
CA ALA A 203 10.42 -14.32 -3.26
C ALA A 203 10.03 -14.69 -1.83
N ALA A 204 9.50 -13.74 -1.06
CA ALA A 204 8.99 -13.98 0.29
C ALA A 204 7.86 -15.03 0.31
N ALA A 205 6.92 -14.93 -0.63
CA ALA A 205 5.80 -15.86 -0.73
C ALA A 205 6.27 -17.28 -1.11
N ARG A 206 7.26 -17.41 -2.00
CA ARG A 206 7.86 -18.71 -2.36
C ARG A 206 8.63 -19.33 -1.19
N ALA A 207 9.38 -18.52 -0.44
CA ALA A 207 10.09 -18.98 0.75
C ALA A 207 9.11 -19.55 1.79
N GLY A 208 7.94 -18.93 1.96
CA GLY A 208 6.89 -19.43 2.86
C GLY A 208 6.10 -20.64 2.33
N ALA A 209 5.96 -20.81 1.01
CA ALA A 209 5.16 -21.88 0.40
C ALA A 209 5.91 -23.20 0.15
N GLY A 210 7.24 -23.19 0.18
CA GLY A 210 8.07 -24.36 -0.13
C GLY A 210 7.87 -24.86 -1.58
N ALA A 211 7.99 -26.18 -1.80
CA ALA A 211 7.95 -26.80 -3.14
C ALA A 211 6.57 -26.76 -3.86
N LYS A 212 5.52 -26.19 -3.25
CA LYS A 212 4.17 -26.05 -3.83
C LYS A 212 3.90 -24.62 -4.31
N ALA A 213 4.83 -24.04 -5.05
CA ALA A 213 4.71 -22.68 -5.58
C ALA A 213 3.72 -22.55 -6.76
N ASP A 214 3.21 -23.67 -7.27
CA ASP A 214 2.26 -23.68 -8.38
C ASP A 214 0.97 -22.96 -8.02
N GLY A 215 0.75 -21.82 -8.69
CA GLY A 215 -0.51 -21.08 -8.62
C GLY A 215 -0.54 -19.88 -7.68
N LEU A 216 0.61 -19.40 -7.21
CA LEU A 216 0.74 -18.13 -6.49
C LEU A 216 0.02 -16.98 -7.25
N CYS A 217 -0.74 -16.11 -6.58
CA CYS A 217 -1.20 -14.83 -7.13
C CYS A 217 -0.67 -13.69 -6.27
N VAL A 218 -0.13 -12.65 -6.92
CA VAL A 218 0.18 -11.37 -6.27
C VAL A 218 -1.03 -10.44 -6.43
N GLU A 219 -1.57 -9.96 -5.31
CA GLU A 219 -2.60 -8.93 -5.23
C GLU A 219 -1.93 -7.55 -5.15
N VAL A 220 -2.27 -6.68 -6.10
CA VAL A 220 -1.72 -5.34 -6.23
C VAL A 220 -2.84 -4.31 -6.12
N LEU A 221 -2.61 -3.25 -5.34
CA LEU A 221 -3.41 -2.05 -5.35
C LEU A 221 -2.63 -0.87 -5.92
N ASP A 222 -3.07 -0.35 -7.06
CA ASP A 222 -2.51 0.82 -7.72
C ASP A 222 -3.38 2.05 -7.46
N VAL A 223 -2.92 2.91 -6.55
CA VAL A 223 -3.62 4.10 -6.08
C VAL A 223 -3.35 5.27 -7.01
N ALA A 224 -4.42 5.96 -7.42
CA ALA A 224 -4.38 6.99 -8.47
C ALA A 224 -3.77 6.45 -9.77
N SER A 225 -4.27 5.28 -10.19
CA SER A 225 -3.79 4.51 -11.35
C SER A 225 -3.87 5.27 -12.69
N GLY A 226 -4.60 6.38 -12.73
CA GLY A 226 -4.81 7.21 -13.91
C GLY A 226 -5.33 6.40 -15.09
N ARG A 227 -4.72 6.62 -16.26
CA ARG A 227 -5.06 5.88 -17.50
C ARG A 227 -4.49 4.47 -17.53
N GLY A 228 -4.13 3.87 -16.39
CA GLY A 228 -3.49 2.54 -16.33
C GLY A 228 -2.12 2.52 -17.02
N GLY A 229 -1.29 3.54 -16.78
CA GLY A 229 0.06 3.61 -17.34
C GLY A 229 1.02 2.55 -16.78
N ASP A 230 0.73 2.09 -15.56
CA ASP A 230 1.55 1.17 -14.78
C ASP A 230 1.01 -0.26 -14.77
N VAL A 231 -0.27 -0.47 -15.15
CA VAL A 231 -0.91 -1.78 -15.37
C VAL A 231 0.00 -2.77 -16.11
N PHE A 232 0.59 -2.33 -17.22
CA PHE A 232 1.44 -3.20 -18.04
C PHE A 232 2.80 -3.48 -17.43
N LYS A 233 3.28 -2.61 -16.53
CA LYS A 233 4.51 -2.83 -15.80
C LYS A 233 4.33 -4.00 -14.86
N PHE A 234 3.24 -3.99 -14.08
CA PHE A 234 2.89 -5.12 -13.23
C PHE A 234 2.71 -6.42 -14.00
N ALA A 235 2.02 -6.39 -15.15
CA ALA A 235 1.85 -7.59 -15.98
C ALA A 235 3.20 -8.22 -16.39
N GLN A 236 4.16 -7.39 -16.80
CA GLN A 236 5.49 -7.82 -17.23
C GLN A 236 6.28 -8.52 -16.11
N CYS A 237 6.20 -7.99 -14.88
CA CYS A 237 6.91 -8.58 -13.72
C CYS A 237 6.47 -10.01 -13.39
N THR A 238 5.27 -10.41 -13.82
CA THR A 238 4.73 -11.75 -13.55
C THR A 238 4.98 -12.77 -14.66
N GLU A 239 5.38 -12.32 -15.86
CA GLU A 239 5.75 -13.21 -16.97
C GLU A 239 6.96 -14.08 -16.61
N ASP A 240 7.99 -13.46 -16.03
CA ASP A 240 9.24 -14.14 -15.67
C ASP A 240 9.12 -15.02 -14.42
N ALA A 241 8.09 -14.78 -13.60
CA ALA A 241 7.91 -15.43 -12.31
C ALA A 241 6.91 -16.59 -12.32
N ALA A 242 6.21 -16.89 -13.42
CA ALA A 242 5.17 -17.92 -13.48
C ALA A 242 4.11 -17.79 -12.34
N VAL A 243 3.89 -16.56 -11.87
CA VAL A 243 2.90 -16.22 -10.85
C VAL A 243 1.71 -15.53 -11.50
N GLY A 244 0.51 -15.75 -10.97
CA GLY A 244 -0.65 -14.97 -11.36
C GLY A 244 -0.59 -13.55 -10.81
N LEU A 245 -1.25 -12.62 -11.50
CA LEU A 245 -1.44 -11.25 -11.02
C LEU A 245 -2.92 -10.93 -10.81
N CYS A 246 -3.24 -10.33 -9.68
CA CYS A 246 -4.56 -9.92 -9.27
C CYS A 246 -4.49 -8.39 -9.05
N TYR A 247 -4.80 -7.61 -10.10
CA TYR A 247 -4.61 -6.15 -10.11
C TYR A 247 -5.88 -5.42 -9.70
N ASN A 248 -5.76 -4.46 -8.81
CA ASN A 248 -6.82 -3.55 -8.39
C ASN A 248 -6.31 -2.12 -8.60
N GLY A 249 -6.91 -1.35 -9.49
CA GLY A 249 -6.57 0.07 -9.69
C GLY A 249 -7.70 0.98 -9.24
N VAL A 250 -7.38 2.09 -8.59
CA VAL A 250 -8.35 3.13 -8.21
C VAL A 250 -7.91 4.47 -8.77
N ASP A 251 -8.86 5.29 -9.18
CA ASP A 251 -8.62 6.70 -9.50
C ASP A 251 -9.88 7.51 -9.21
N ILE A 252 -9.73 8.78 -8.83
CA ILE A 252 -10.87 9.67 -8.57
C ILE A 252 -11.59 10.06 -9.87
N ALA A 253 -10.86 10.11 -10.99
CA ALA A 253 -11.38 10.57 -12.26
C ALA A 253 -11.91 9.40 -13.10
N GLU A 254 -13.24 9.33 -13.24
CA GLU A 254 -13.95 8.29 -14.00
C GLU A 254 -13.42 8.10 -15.43
N GLU A 255 -13.10 9.19 -16.13
CA GLU A 255 -12.54 9.13 -17.47
C GLU A 255 -11.18 8.42 -17.53
N GLN A 256 -10.34 8.59 -16.51
CA GLN A 256 -9.04 7.94 -16.43
C GLN A 256 -9.23 6.43 -16.23
N VAL A 257 -10.16 6.05 -15.34
CA VAL A 257 -10.55 4.66 -15.09
C VAL A 257 -11.14 4.01 -16.35
N ALA A 258 -12.00 4.70 -17.08
CA ALA A 258 -12.58 4.23 -18.33
C ALA A 258 -11.49 3.93 -19.39
N GLU A 259 -10.52 4.83 -19.53
CA GLU A 259 -9.36 4.62 -20.42
C GLU A 259 -8.48 3.46 -19.95
N ALA A 260 -8.25 3.31 -18.64
CA ALA A 260 -7.52 2.17 -18.09
C ALA A 260 -8.22 0.83 -18.40
N ARG A 261 -9.56 0.77 -18.25
CA ARG A 261 -10.37 -0.40 -18.65
C ARG A 261 -10.22 -0.70 -20.13
N ARG A 262 -10.34 0.31 -20.99
CA ARG A 262 -10.17 0.17 -22.44
C ARG A 262 -8.79 -0.42 -22.78
N ARG A 263 -7.72 0.05 -22.13
CA ARG A 263 -6.36 -0.46 -22.33
C ARG A 263 -6.19 -1.90 -21.90
N LEU A 264 -6.78 -2.28 -20.76
CA LEU A 264 -6.78 -3.66 -20.29
C LEU A 264 -7.45 -4.60 -21.31
N LEU A 265 -8.58 -4.19 -21.88
CA LEU A 265 -9.32 -5.00 -22.86
C LEU A 265 -8.62 -5.13 -24.22
N LEU A 266 -7.90 -4.09 -24.65
CA LEU A 266 -7.29 -4.05 -25.99
C LEU A 266 -5.91 -4.70 -26.10
N LYS A 267 -5.24 -4.97 -24.98
CA LYS A 267 -3.88 -5.53 -25.00
C LYS A 267 -3.86 -7.02 -24.69
N PRO A 268 -2.97 -7.80 -25.36
CA PRO A 268 -2.73 -9.21 -25.02
C PRO A 268 -2.33 -9.44 -23.56
N ALA A 269 -1.86 -8.39 -22.86
CA ALA A 269 -1.45 -8.44 -21.47
C ALA A 269 -2.57 -8.85 -20.50
N ALA A 270 -3.84 -8.79 -20.91
CA ALA A 270 -4.97 -9.36 -20.15
C ALA A 270 -4.72 -10.82 -19.74
N ARG A 271 -3.95 -11.58 -20.52
CA ARG A 271 -3.61 -12.99 -20.25
C ARG A 271 -2.75 -13.21 -19.00
N HIS A 272 -2.05 -12.19 -18.51
CA HIS A 272 -1.19 -12.28 -17.31
C HIS A 272 -1.96 -11.99 -16.03
N PHE A 273 -3.13 -11.36 -16.14
CA PHE A 273 -3.99 -11.12 -15.00
C PHE A 273 -4.91 -12.31 -14.78
N ARG A 274 -4.84 -12.90 -13.58
CA ARG A 274 -5.93 -13.76 -13.09
C ARG A 274 -7.20 -12.95 -12.88
N ARG A 275 -7.03 -11.69 -12.45
CA ARG A 275 -8.12 -10.76 -12.19
C ARG A 275 -7.58 -9.34 -12.33
N ALA A 276 -8.35 -8.47 -12.97
CA ALA A 276 -8.10 -7.03 -12.98
C ALA A 276 -9.41 -6.31 -12.62
N ARG A 277 -9.40 -5.50 -11.56
CA ARG A 277 -10.52 -4.66 -11.15
C ARG A 277 -10.07 -3.20 -11.17
N LEU A 278 -10.96 -2.36 -11.63
CA LEU A 278 -10.75 -0.91 -11.67
C LEU A 278 -11.91 -0.24 -10.95
N PHE A 279 -11.60 0.78 -10.16
CA PHE A 279 -12.55 1.47 -9.29
C PHE A 279 -12.46 2.98 -9.54
N VAL A 280 -13.62 3.64 -9.54
CA VAL A 280 -13.69 5.09 -9.43
C VAL A 280 -13.90 5.40 -7.96
N GLY A 281 -13.06 6.23 -7.36
CA GLY A 281 -13.18 6.57 -5.96
C GLY A 281 -12.11 7.53 -5.47
N ASP A 282 -12.49 8.34 -4.48
CA ASP A 282 -11.58 9.21 -3.74
C ASP A 282 -11.00 8.46 -2.53
N VAL A 283 -9.71 8.17 -2.60
CA VAL A 283 -8.96 7.45 -1.55
C VAL A 283 -8.73 8.33 -0.32
N VAL A 284 -8.85 9.65 -0.41
CA VAL A 284 -8.87 10.52 0.77
C VAL A 284 -10.14 10.27 1.58
N GLN A 285 -11.30 10.22 0.90
CA GLN A 285 -12.61 10.13 1.54
C GLN A 285 -12.94 8.72 2.04
N SER A 286 -12.52 7.68 1.31
CA SER A 286 -12.96 6.32 1.64
C SER A 286 -11.97 5.24 1.24
N ALA A 287 -11.92 4.18 2.05
CA ALA A 287 -11.26 2.93 1.70
C ALA A 287 -12.04 2.22 0.57
N ILE A 288 -11.30 1.49 -0.27
CA ILE A 288 -11.90 0.71 -1.35
C ILE A 288 -12.51 -0.56 -0.76
N ALA A 289 -13.84 -0.60 -0.72
CA ALA A 289 -14.57 -1.74 -0.17
C ALA A 289 -14.34 -3.03 -0.99
N GLY A 290 -14.28 -4.16 -0.30
CA GLY A 290 -14.25 -5.49 -0.92
C GLY A 290 -12.90 -5.86 -1.56
N LEU A 291 -11.82 -5.14 -1.25
CA LEU A 291 -10.47 -5.58 -1.57
C LEU A 291 -10.04 -6.72 -0.62
N ALA A 292 -9.35 -7.69 -1.20
CA ALA A 292 -8.57 -8.65 -0.42
C ALA A 292 -7.32 -7.97 0.16
N TRP A 293 -6.54 -8.69 0.95
CA TRP A 293 -5.22 -8.20 1.33
C TRP A 293 -4.32 -8.05 0.09
N GLN A 294 -3.61 -6.94 0.02
CA GLN A 294 -2.70 -6.57 -1.05
C GLN A 294 -1.28 -6.84 -0.58
N GLN A 295 -0.46 -7.43 -1.44
CA GLN A 295 0.96 -7.58 -1.15
C GLN A 295 1.79 -6.42 -1.70
N VAL A 296 1.30 -5.74 -2.74
CA VAL A 296 1.92 -4.52 -3.26
C VAL A 296 0.89 -3.42 -3.30
N VAL A 297 1.21 -2.27 -2.72
CA VAL A 297 0.47 -1.03 -2.91
C VAL A 297 1.37 -0.04 -3.63
N SER A 298 0.93 0.57 -4.73
CA SER A 298 1.67 1.61 -5.44
C SER A 298 0.95 2.94 -5.42
N ILE A 299 1.70 4.01 -5.15
CA ILE A 299 1.26 5.41 -5.22
C ILE A 299 2.27 6.14 -6.10
N MET A 300 1.95 6.28 -7.39
CA MET A 300 2.89 6.78 -8.39
C MET A 300 2.56 8.22 -8.79
N LEU A 301 3.32 9.18 -8.27
CA LEU A 301 3.15 10.62 -8.52
C LEU A 301 1.76 11.14 -8.12
N ALA A 302 1.27 10.73 -6.94
CA ALA A 302 -0.06 11.11 -6.48
C ALA A 302 -0.15 11.50 -4.99
N VAL A 303 0.83 11.13 -4.16
CA VAL A 303 0.73 11.36 -2.71
C VAL A 303 0.65 12.86 -2.38
N HIS A 304 1.32 13.72 -3.16
CA HIS A 304 1.33 15.17 -2.96
C HIS A 304 -0.06 15.81 -3.08
N TYR A 305 -1.04 15.20 -3.77
CA TYR A 305 -2.40 15.76 -3.83
C TYR A 305 -3.14 15.71 -2.48
N ALA A 306 -2.76 14.80 -1.59
CA ALA A 306 -3.40 14.63 -0.29
C ALA A 306 -2.77 15.51 0.82
N PHE A 307 -1.69 16.22 0.54
CA PHE A 307 -0.90 16.94 1.55
C PHE A 307 -1.43 18.35 1.90
N GLY A 308 -2.67 18.65 1.53
CA GLY A 308 -3.34 19.91 1.88
C GLY A 308 -3.59 20.04 3.38
N THR A 309 -3.95 18.95 4.05
CA THR A 309 -4.08 18.90 5.51
C THR A 309 -3.47 17.61 6.06
N HIS A 310 -3.13 17.62 7.35
CA HIS A 310 -2.69 16.40 8.04
C HIS A 310 -3.77 15.30 8.00
N ALA A 311 -5.04 15.68 8.15
CA ALA A 311 -6.15 14.74 8.16
C ALA A 311 -6.28 14.03 6.80
N ASP A 312 -6.22 14.78 5.70
CA ASP A 312 -6.34 14.23 4.34
C ASP A 312 -5.15 13.33 4.00
N ALA A 313 -3.93 13.78 4.27
CA ALA A 313 -2.72 13.00 4.02
C ALA A 313 -2.74 11.67 4.80
N ARG A 314 -3.14 11.73 6.07
CA ARG A 314 -3.26 10.56 6.93
C ARG A 314 -4.38 9.63 6.46
N ALA A 315 -5.54 10.15 6.08
CA ALA A 315 -6.66 9.35 5.58
C ALA A 315 -6.27 8.64 4.27
N PHE A 316 -5.68 9.37 3.32
CA PHE A 316 -5.20 8.83 2.06
C PHE A 316 -4.20 7.68 2.24
N LEU A 317 -3.14 7.91 3.03
CA LEU A 317 -2.14 6.88 3.30
C LEU A 317 -2.73 5.70 4.05
N ARG A 318 -3.60 5.94 5.04
CA ARG A 318 -4.29 4.88 5.77
C ARG A 318 -5.14 4.01 4.85
N HIS A 319 -5.94 4.61 3.97
CA HIS A 319 -6.79 3.84 3.06
C HIS A 319 -5.96 3.04 2.03
N ALA A 320 -4.77 3.53 1.67
CA ALA A 320 -3.83 2.79 0.84
C ALA A 320 -3.15 1.63 1.60
N VAL A 321 -2.81 1.82 2.88
CA VAL A 321 -2.05 0.88 3.72
C VAL A 321 -2.92 -0.14 4.44
N ASP A 322 -4.13 0.21 4.87
CA ASP A 322 -5.04 -0.70 5.58
C ASP A 322 -5.26 -2.06 4.88
N PRO A 323 -5.31 -2.16 3.53
CA PRO A 323 -5.37 -3.45 2.86
C PRO A 323 -4.01 -4.12 2.63
N LEU A 324 -2.88 -3.46 2.92
CA LEU A 324 -1.53 -4.02 2.77
C LEU A 324 -1.32 -5.13 3.82
N CYS A 325 -0.82 -6.29 3.40
CA CYS A 325 -0.46 -7.35 4.34
C CYS A 325 0.85 -7.01 5.07
N ALA A 326 1.11 -7.67 6.21
CA ALA A 326 2.29 -7.41 7.04
C ALA A 326 3.64 -7.60 6.31
N SER A 327 3.71 -8.50 5.32
CA SER A 327 4.89 -8.70 4.47
C SER A 327 4.79 -7.99 3.12
N GLY A 328 3.85 -7.05 3.00
CA GLY A 328 3.60 -6.32 1.77
C GLY A 328 4.52 -5.12 1.65
N VAL A 329 4.67 -4.62 0.43
CA VAL A 329 5.49 -3.43 0.12
C VAL A 329 4.62 -2.28 -0.37
N LEU A 330 4.91 -1.09 0.17
CA LEU A 330 4.34 0.17 -0.29
C LEU A 330 5.36 0.90 -1.17
N LEU A 331 5.00 1.17 -2.42
CA LEU A 331 5.84 1.85 -3.40
C LEU A 331 5.33 3.28 -3.60
N ILE A 332 6.15 4.28 -3.29
CA ILE A 332 5.80 5.70 -3.46
C ILE A 332 6.80 6.37 -4.40
N VAL A 333 6.28 7.12 -5.37
CA VAL A 333 7.06 8.10 -6.15
C VAL A 333 6.39 9.45 -5.99
N THR A 334 7.13 10.48 -5.56
CA THR A 334 6.61 11.84 -5.39
C THR A 334 7.68 12.89 -5.66
N LEU A 335 7.27 14.15 -5.63
CA LEU A 335 8.17 15.30 -5.63
C LEU A 335 8.63 15.56 -4.20
N ASP A 336 9.94 15.68 -4.03
CA ASP A 336 10.56 16.02 -2.77
C ASP A 336 10.49 17.54 -2.52
N ALA A 337 10.20 17.92 -1.28
CA ALA A 337 10.09 19.33 -0.88
C ALA A 337 11.40 20.11 -1.00
N GLU A 338 12.60 19.49 -0.90
CA GLU A 338 13.85 20.23 -1.10
C GLU A 338 14.01 20.68 -2.55
N SER A 339 13.63 19.80 -3.48
CA SER A 339 13.59 20.11 -4.92
C SER A 339 12.60 21.23 -5.23
N VAL A 340 11.40 21.18 -4.64
CA VAL A 340 10.40 22.27 -4.74
C VAL A 340 10.90 23.54 -4.07
N GLY A 341 11.62 23.43 -2.95
CA GLY A 341 12.25 24.53 -2.21
C GLY A 341 13.26 25.29 -3.05
N SER A 342 14.04 24.58 -3.85
CA SER A 342 14.99 25.20 -4.79
C SER A 342 14.26 26.04 -5.86
N VAL A 343 13.16 25.52 -6.41
CA VAL A 343 12.30 26.27 -7.34
C VAL A 343 11.61 27.45 -6.65
N ALA A 344 11.23 27.30 -5.37
CA ALA A 344 10.66 28.38 -4.57
C ALA A 344 11.66 29.52 -4.33
N GLN A 345 12.93 29.21 -4.06
CA GLN A 345 14.01 30.20 -3.94
C GLN A 345 14.17 31.01 -5.23
N ASP A 346 14.20 30.35 -6.38
CA ASP A 346 14.24 31.02 -7.69
C ASP A 346 13.02 31.93 -7.89
N ALA A 347 11.83 31.47 -7.49
CA ALA A 347 10.60 32.25 -7.60
C ALA A 347 10.61 33.51 -6.73
N LEU A 348 11.24 33.46 -5.55
CA LEU A 348 11.36 34.60 -4.63
C LEU A 348 12.32 35.69 -5.13
N GLN A 349 13.29 35.31 -5.99
CA GLN A 349 14.21 36.23 -6.66
C GLN A 349 13.58 36.85 -7.93
N GLY A 350 12.53 36.23 -8.47
CA GLY A 350 11.79 36.71 -9.62
C GLY A 350 10.85 37.89 -9.31
N ALA A 351 10.29 38.47 -10.38
CA ALA A 351 9.22 39.45 -10.25
C ALA A 351 7.93 38.78 -9.75
N LEU A 352 7.20 39.47 -8.86
CA LEU A 352 5.87 39.04 -8.45
C LEU A 352 4.89 39.16 -9.63
N GLU A 353 3.97 38.19 -9.75
CA GLU A 353 2.80 38.32 -10.59
C GLU A 353 1.84 39.39 -10.02
N GLU A 354 0.96 39.94 -10.86
CA GLU A 354 0.01 41.01 -10.48
C GLU A 354 -0.90 40.64 -9.29
N ASN A 355 -1.06 39.35 -9.00
CA ASN A 355 -1.86 38.80 -7.91
C ASN A 355 -1.04 38.50 -6.62
N GLY A 356 0.24 38.90 -6.56
CA GLY A 356 1.13 38.64 -5.42
C GLY A 356 1.69 37.21 -5.35
N ARG A 357 1.45 36.39 -6.38
CA ARG A 357 2.06 35.05 -6.52
C ARG A 357 3.47 35.19 -7.08
N CYS A 358 4.31 34.22 -6.75
CA CYS A 358 5.62 34.07 -7.37
C CYS A 358 5.66 32.77 -8.16
N ALA A 359 6.40 32.77 -9.26
CA ALA A 359 6.53 31.62 -10.13
C ALA A 359 7.97 31.47 -10.60
N ALA A 360 8.41 30.22 -10.73
CA ALA A 360 9.68 29.88 -11.34
C ALA A 360 9.49 28.65 -12.22
N GLY A 361 10.47 28.42 -13.10
CA GLY A 361 10.43 27.31 -14.04
C GLY A 361 11.30 27.57 -15.24
N ASN A 362 11.10 26.74 -16.26
CA ASN A 362 11.81 26.83 -17.52
C ASN A 362 10.85 26.49 -18.67
N ALA A 363 11.39 26.26 -19.87
CA ALA A 363 10.57 25.91 -21.03
C ALA A 363 9.79 24.59 -20.87
N LEU A 364 10.18 23.72 -19.94
CA LEU A 364 9.56 22.42 -19.71
C LEU A 364 8.49 22.45 -18.63
N PHE A 365 8.74 23.14 -17.51
CA PHE A 365 7.80 23.19 -16.39
C PHE A 365 7.69 24.59 -15.79
N ARG A 366 6.58 24.82 -15.09
CA ARG A 366 6.35 26.03 -14.30
C ARG A 366 5.72 25.67 -12.96
N ALA A 367 6.24 26.21 -11.88
CA ALA A 367 5.63 26.17 -10.56
C ALA A 367 5.20 27.58 -10.16
N THR A 368 3.93 27.75 -9.81
CA THR A 368 3.36 29.02 -9.35
C THR A 368 2.83 28.85 -7.93
N PHE A 369 3.52 29.43 -6.96
CA PHE A 369 3.19 29.33 -5.54
C PHE A 369 1.92 30.12 -5.22
N GLU A 370 1.15 29.66 -4.23
CA GLU A 370 -0.10 30.32 -3.82
C GLU A 370 0.15 31.75 -3.31
N SER A 371 1.25 31.96 -2.59
CA SER A 371 1.65 33.26 -2.08
C SER A 371 3.17 33.32 -1.91
N ARG A 372 3.71 34.54 -1.75
CA ARG A 372 5.11 34.72 -1.37
C ARG A 372 5.46 34.00 -0.06
N GLY A 373 4.58 34.05 0.94
CA GLY A 373 4.79 33.37 2.23
C GLY A 373 4.85 31.84 2.08
N THR A 374 4.03 31.28 1.18
CA THR A 374 4.09 29.85 0.85
C THR A 374 5.44 29.47 0.23
N ALA A 375 5.94 30.29 -0.71
CA ALA A 375 7.25 30.07 -1.30
C ALA A 375 8.37 30.21 -0.26
N GLU A 376 8.34 31.21 0.62
CA GLU A 376 9.30 31.37 1.72
C GLU A 376 9.32 30.17 2.66
N ALA A 377 8.13 29.65 3.04
CA ALA A 377 8.02 28.46 3.88
C ALA A 377 8.66 27.22 3.22
N ILE A 378 8.33 26.92 1.96
CA ILE A 378 8.91 25.79 1.22
C ILE A 378 10.43 25.97 1.03
N ALA A 379 10.85 27.17 0.62
CA ALA A 379 12.24 27.54 0.41
C ALA A 379 13.11 27.43 1.67
N SER A 380 12.51 27.59 2.85
CA SER A 380 13.15 27.43 4.15
C SER A 380 13.16 25.99 4.69
N GLY A 381 12.57 25.03 3.95
CA GLY A 381 12.46 23.64 4.39
C GLY A 381 11.36 23.39 5.41
N SER A 382 10.24 24.14 5.36
CA SER A 382 9.09 23.86 6.21
C SER A 382 8.55 22.44 5.97
N ASN A 383 8.16 21.79 7.07
CA ASN A 383 7.57 20.46 7.09
C ASN A 383 6.02 20.50 7.23
N ASP A 384 5.43 21.69 7.09
CA ASP A 384 4.00 21.92 7.28
C ASP A 384 3.14 21.33 6.14
N PHE A 385 1.87 21.05 6.45
CA PHE A 385 0.86 20.72 5.44
C PHE A 385 0.31 21.99 4.78
N GLY A 386 -0.32 21.85 3.62
CA GLY A 386 -1.02 22.95 2.96
C GLY A 386 -0.10 23.91 2.20
N LEU A 387 1.17 23.56 2.01
CA LEU A 387 2.13 24.33 1.22
C LEU A 387 1.85 24.18 -0.28
N ARG A 388 0.79 24.87 -0.75
CA ARG A 388 0.20 24.73 -2.08
C ARG A 388 0.99 25.46 -3.17
N TYR A 389 1.18 24.80 -4.29
CA TYR A 389 1.68 25.41 -5.54
C TYR A 389 0.96 24.81 -6.75
N HIS A 390 0.89 25.58 -7.83
CA HIS A 390 0.36 25.11 -9.10
C HIS A 390 1.51 24.62 -9.99
N PHE A 391 1.48 23.35 -10.39
CA PHE A 391 2.45 22.74 -11.28
C PHE A 391 1.91 22.63 -12.70
N ALA A 392 2.69 23.09 -13.68
CA ALA A 392 2.40 22.92 -15.08
C ALA A 392 3.58 22.26 -15.81
N LEU A 393 3.30 21.26 -16.64
CA LEU A 393 4.28 20.59 -17.50
C LEU A 393 3.93 20.77 -18.98
N ALA A 394 4.81 21.44 -19.71
CA ALA A 394 4.64 21.74 -21.12
C ALA A 394 4.51 20.45 -21.97
N GLY A 395 3.62 20.48 -22.96
CA GLY A 395 3.44 19.40 -23.94
C GLY A 395 2.67 18.16 -23.46
N GLU A 396 2.43 18.02 -22.14
CA GLU A 396 1.67 16.90 -21.55
C GLU A 396 0.26 17.30 -21.10
N GLY A 397 -0.07 18.59 -21.10
CA GLY A 397 -1.38 19.09 -20.64
C GLY A 397 -1.60 18.88 -19.14
N ILE A 398 -0.50 18.79 -18.37
CA ILE A 398 -0.55 18.72 -16.91
C ILE A 398 -0.52 20.15 -16.39
N GLY A 399 -1.53 20.49 -15.60
CA GLY A 399 -1.73 21.77 -14.93
C GLY A 399 -2.60 21.53 -13.72
N CYS A 400 -2.00 21.38 -12.54
CA CYS A 400 -2.69 20.94 -11.33
C CYS A 400 -2.12 21.65 -10.10
N ASP A 401 -2.97 21.76 -9.06
CA ASP A 401 -2.52 22.18 -7.75
C ASP A 401 -1.93 20.96 -7.01
N GLU A 402 -0.76 21.15 -6.41
CA GLU A 402 0.00 20.17 -5.66
C GLU A 402 0.41 20.78 -4.31
N TYR A 403 0.88 19.93 -3.39
CA TYR A 403 1.40 20.36 -2.09
C TYR A 403 2.83 19.84 -1.92
N ALA A 404 3.71 20.65 -1.33
CA ALA A 404 5.06 20.22 -1.02
C ALA A 404 5.03 19.06 0.00
N VAL A 405 5.82 18.03 -0.25
CA VAL A 405 5.89 16.82 0.59
C VAL A 405 7.28 16.71 1.20
N ALA A 406 7.43 17.15 2.44
CA ALA A 406 8.68 16.92 3.17
C ALA A 406 8.85 15.44 3.51
N GLU A 407 10.03 14.88 3.24
CA GLU A 407 10.33 13.47 3.54
C GLU A 407 10.11 13.14 5.02
N SER A 408 10.52 14.03 5.92
CA SER A 408 10.35 13.87 7.37
C SER A 408 8.86 13.73 7.76
N THR A 409 7.98 14.53 7.16
CA THR A 409 6.53 14.48 7.38
C THR A 409 5.92 13.21 6.82
N LEU A 410 6.31 12.79 5.62
CA LEU A 410 5.85 11.53 5.03
C LEU A 410 6.29 10.33 5.88
N ARG A 411 7.57 10.28 6.31
CA ARG A 411 8.09 9.23 7.20
C ARG A 411 7.33 9.16 8.53
N ARG A 412 7.04 10.31 9.14
CA ARG A 412 6.25 10.37 10.37
C ARG A 412 4.85 9.79 10.17
N LEU A 413 4.15 10.18 9.10
CA LEU A 413 2.82 9.64 8.78
C LEU A 413 2.85 8.12 8.53
N LEU A 414 3.86 7.62 7.83
CA LEU A 414 4.03 6.18 7.62
C LEU A 414 4.29 5.44 8.94
N GLY A 415 5.11 5.99 9.83
CA GLY A 415 5.34 5.43 11.17
C GLY A 415 4.07 5.43 12.05
N GLU A 416 3.22 6.45 11.96
CA GLU A 416 1.91 6.46 12.62
C GLU A 416 0.96 5.34 12.13
N LEU A 417 1.23 4.81 10.93
CA LEU A 417 0.47 3.74 10.28
C LEU A 417 1.17 2.38 10.37
N ASP A 418 2.24 2.26 11.16
CA ASP A 418 3.02 1.02 11.34
C ASP A 418 3.66 0.53 10.02
N VAL A 419 4.14 1.49 9.19
CA VAL A 419 4.85 1.22 7.95
C VAL A 419 6.29 1.69 8.06
N ASP A 420 7.21 0.73 8.05
CA ASP A 420 8.64 1.00 8.03
C ASP A 420 9.13 1.44 6.66
N VAL A 421 9.98 2.46 6.63
CA VAL A 421 10.59 2.94 5.38
C VAL A 421 11.89 2.18 5.12
N LEU A 422 11.81 1.23 4.19
CA LEU A 422 12.95 0.39 3.79
C LEU A 422 14.04 1.18 3.04
N ALA A 423 13.65 2.13 2.18
CA ALA A 423 14.56 3.07 1.53
C ALA A 423 13.84 4.31 1.02
N ALA A 424 14.61 5.40 0.88
CA ALA A 424 14.23 6.59 0.14
C ALA A 424 15.46 7.09 -0.61
N MET A 425 15.29 7.50 -1.86
CA MET A 425 16.39 7.98 -2.71
C MET A 425 15.88 9.04 -3.68
N PRO A 426 16.50 10.23 -3.73
CA PRO A 426 16.24 11.20 -4.79
C PRO A 426 16.62 10.65 -6.17
N LEU A 427 15.84 10.99 -7.19
CA LEU A 427 16.14 10.58 -8.56
C LEU A 427 17.51 11.10 -9.04
N SER A 428 17.92 12.29 -8.60
CA SER A 428 19.24 12.85 -8.92
C SER A 428 20.37 11.95 -8.42
N ALA A 429 20.31 11.47 -7.16
CA ALA A 429 21.29 10.57 -6.58
C ALA A 429 21.40 9.26 -7.37
N LEU A 430 20.25 8.67 -7.74
CA LEU A 430 20.19 7.48 -8.58
C LEU A 430 20.88 7.68 -9.95
N LEU A 431 20.80 8.90 -10.50
CA LEU A 431 21.42 9.27 -11.77
C LEU A 431 22.90 9.65 -11.63
N GLU A 432 23.34 10.15 -10.48
CA GLU A 432 24.73 10.53 -10.22
C GLU A 432 25.62 9.31 -9.98
N GLU A 433 25.11 8.29 -9.27
CA GLU A 433 25.77 6.99 -9.16
C GLU A 433 26.12 6.39 -10.53
N GLN A 434 25.30 6.66 -11.57
CA GLN A 434 25.58 6.30 -12.97
C GLN A 434 26.84 6.94 -13.51
N ARG A 435 26.98 8.25 -13.26
CA ARG A 435 28.04 9.07 -13.86
C ARG A 435 29.38 8.73 -13.22
N GLY A 436 29.38 8.45 -11.91
CA GLY A 436 30.54 7.98 -11.17
C GLY A 436 31.01 6.59 -11.64
N ALA A 437 30.08 5.65 -11.86
CA ALA A 437 30.40 4.30 -12.32
C ALA A 437 30.97 4.26 -13.75
N ASN A 438 30.48 5.11 -14.65
CA ASN A 438 30.91 5.16 -16.05
C ASN A 438 32.10 6.11 -16.33
N GLY A 439 32.46 6.98 -15.38
CA GLY A 439 33.57 7.94 -15.51
C GLY A 439 34.94 7.42 -15.07
N GLY A 440 35.01 6.18 -14.56
CA GLY A 440 36.24 5.52 -14.07
C GLY A 440 36.85 4.48 -15.02
N GLY A 441 36.40 4.42 -16.28
CA GLY A 441 36.86 3.48 -17.31
C GLY A 441 37.77 4.10 -18.35
#